data_AF-A0A0Q6VUH6-F1
#
_entry.id   AF-A0A0Q6VUH6-F1
#
_cell.length_a   1.000
_cell.length_b   1.000
_cell.length_c   1.000
_cell.angle_alpha   90.00
_cell.angle_beta   90.00
_cell.angle_gamma   90.00
#
_symmetry.space_group_name_H-M   'P 1'
#
loop_
_entity.id
_entity.type
_entity.pdbx_description
1 polymer ?
#
loop_
_entity_poly.entity_id
_entity_poly.type
_entity_poly.pdbx_seq_one_letter_code
_entity_poly.pdbx_strand_id
1 'polypeptide(L)'
;MNRTAVPRLFAATSEPQVLGSAAHVITLRFLPSAHHPPPSRLPTLSLVGASPATDGAYQAVFLNFEDMVDQGLPPVFEVYLGVPPCTAPCDESYAGALPFSAHAALDITEVFTRLRSKPEWDQKHLQVLLKPRNAMRSTAALSIGRVSLYTEHRTP
;
A
#
# COMPACT_ATOMS: atom_id res chain seq x y z
N MET A 1 6.58 -17.93 25.85
CA MET A 1 7.17 -16.62 25.49
C MET A 1 6.66 -16.26 24.11
N ASN A 2 5.78 -15.27 24.02
CA ASN A 2 5.18 -14.83 22.75
C ASN A 2 6.22 -13.98 22.02
N ARG A 3 6.83 -14.50 20.95
CA ARG A 3 7.69 -13.69 20.07
C ARG A 3 6.76 -12.86 19.20
N THR A 4 6.58 -11.59 19.54
CA THR A 4 5.90 -10.63 18.67
C THR A 4 6.69 -10.57 17.37
N ALA A 5 6.08 -10.98 16.26
CA ALA A 5 6.73 -10.82 14.98
C ALA A 5 6.78 -9.31 14.65
N VAL A 6 7.88 -8.91 14.02
CA VAL A 6 8.21 -7.49 13.80
C VAL A 6 8.03 -7.21 12.31
N PRO A 7 7.14 -6.27 11.91
CA PRO A 7 7.00 -5.89 10.52
C PRO A 7 8.33 -5.43 9.93
N ARG A 8 8.68 -5.95 8.76
CA ARG A 8 9.93 -5.65 8.05
C ARG A 8 9.66 -4.92 6.75
N LEU A 9 10.47 -3.90 6.47
CA LEU A 9 10.38 -3.16 5.21
C LEU A 9 10.69 -4.10 4.04
N PHE A 10 9.75 -4.19 3.09
CA PHE A 10 9.81 -5.05 1.93
C PHE A 10 9.98 -4.26 0.63
N ALA A 11 9.41 -3.05 0.54
CA ALA A 11 9.61 -2.10 -0.55
C ALA A 11 9.33 -0.66 -0.10
N ALA A 12 9.88 0.32 -0.81
CA ALA A 12 9.51 1.72 -0.64
C ALA A 12 9.73 2.53 -1.92
N THR A 13 9.02 3.65 -2.06
CA THR A 13 9.36 4.67 -3.06
C THR A 13 10.62 5.42 -2.66
N SER A 14 11.42 5.81 -3.65
CA SER A 14 12.61 6.65 -3.45
C SER A 14 12.30 8.15 -3.53
N GLU A 15 11.16 8.51 -4.13
CA GLU A 15 10.78 9.89 -4.40
C GLU A 15 9.32 10.15 -3.97
N PRO A 16 9.00 11.40 -3.55
CA PRO A 16 7.64 11.83 -3.31
C PRO A 16 6.75 11.69 -4.54
N GLN A 17 5.45 11.50 -4.30
CA GLN A 17 4.43 11.33 -5.32
C GLN A 17 3.44 12.49 -5.23
N VAL A 18 3.05 13.08 -6.35
CA VAL A 18 2.02 14.12 -6.40
C VAL A 18 0.85 13.59 -7.22
N LEU A 19 -0.30 13.47 -6.59
CA LEU A 19 -1.52 12.95 -7.18
C LEU A 19 -2.42 14.09 -7.63
N GLY A 20 -2.81 14.04 -8.90
CA GLY A 20 -3.75 14.98 -9.52
C GLY A 20 -5.10 14.33 -9.81
N SER A 21 -5.77 14.83 -10.85
CA SER A 21 -7.12 14.41 -11.24
C SER A 21 -7.20 13.07 -11.97
N ALA A 22 -6.07 12.55 -12.43
CA ALA A 22 -5.97 11.27 -13.12
C ALA A 22 -5.56 10.14 -12.17
N ALA A 23 -5.82 8.90 -12.57
CA ALA A 23 -5.29 7.75 -11.87
C ALA A 23 -3.75 7.75 -11.96
N HIS A 24 -3.09 7.43 -10.86
CA HIS A 24 -1.64 7.46 -10.72
C HIS A 24 -1.11 6.09 -10.35
N VAL A 25 -0.03 5.65 -10.99
CA VAL A 25 0.59 4.35 -10.72
C VAL A 25 1.92 4.57 -10.03
N ILE A 26 2.07 3.97 -8.85
CA ILE A 26 3.33 3.87 -8.12
C ILE A 26 3.87 2.45 -8.30
N THR A 27 5.15 2.34 -8.62
CA THR A 27 5.84 1.04 -8.69
C THR A 27 6.73 0.88 -7.47
N LEU A 28 6.41 -0.09 -6.61
CA LEU A 28 7.21 -0.46 -5.45
C LEU A 28 8.13 -1.61 -5.82
N ARG A 29 9.44 -1.37 -5.80
CA ARG A 29 10.44 -2.41 -6.06
C ARG A 29 10.75 -3.19 -4.79
N PHE A 30 10.65 -4.52 -4.86
CA PHE A 30 10.98 -5.38 -3.73
C PHE A 30 12.48 -5.33 -3.45
N LEU A 31 12.81 -5.23 -2.16
CA LEU A 31 14.19 -5.25 -1.71
C LEU A 31 14.75 -6.69 -1.82
N PRO A 32 15.99 -6.88 -2.30
CA PRO A 32 16.61 -8.21 -2.46
C PRO A 32 16.70 -9.02 -1.15
N SER A 33 16.61 -8.34 0.00
CA SER A 33 16.72 -8.92 1.33
C SER A 33 15.84 -8.13 2.29
N ALA A 34 14.78 -8.77 2.83
CA ALA A 34 13.89 -8.23 3.87
C ALA A 34 14.58 -8.11 5.25
N HIS A 35 15.74 -7.45 5.29
CA HIS A 35 16.61 -7.33 6.47
C HIS A 35 16.75 -5.89 6.98
N HIS A 36 16.01 -4.92 6.43
CA HIS A 36 15.99 -3.59 7.03
C HIS A 36 15.16 -3.61 8.32
N PRO A 37 15.70 -3.13 9.45
CA PRO A 37 14.90 -2.91 10.65
C PRO A 37 13.77 -1.92 10.32
N PRO A 38 12.57 -2.07 10.92
CA PRO A 38 11.51 -1.08 10.77
C PRO A 38 12.00 0.29 11.24
N PRO A 39 11.48 1.40 10.69
CA PRO A 39 11.71 2.71 11.29
C PRO A 39 11.27 2.69 12.76
N SER A 40 12.02 3.38 13.63
CA SER A 40 11.87 3.37 15.09
C SER A 40 10.49 3.81 15.61
N ARG A 41 9.59 4.22 14.72
CA ARG A 41 8.17 4.47 14.98
C ARG A 41 7.37 3.80 13.88
N LEU A 42 6.86 2.59 14.14
CA LEU A 42 5.67 2.15 13.44
C LEU A 42 4.56 3.13 13.84
N PRO A 43 3.90 3.82 12.89
CA PRO A 43 2.76 4.64 13.24
C PRO A 43 1.73 3.77 13.96
N THR A 44 1.08 4.32 14.99
CA THR A 44 -0.06 3.67 15.63
C THR A 44 -1.08 3.36 14.53
N LEU A 45 -1.16 2.09 14.14
CA LEU A 45 -1.95 1.63 13.01
C LEU A 45 -3.43 1.87 13.34
N SER A 46 -4.04 2.86 12.70
CA SER A 46 -5.50 2.89 12.57
C SER A 46 -5.87 1.82 11.55
N LEU A 47 -5.97 0.57 12.02
CA LEU A 47 -6.32 -0.59 11.20
C LEU A 47 -7.75 -0.40 10.68
N VAL A 48 -7.90 -0.06 9.40
CA VAL A 48 -9.20 -0.02 8.73
C VAL A 48 -9.35 -1.31 7.94
N GLY A 49 -10.23 -2.20 8.42
CA GLY A 49 -10.54 -3.47 7.75
C GLY A 49 -9.58 -4.59 8.13
N ALA A 50 -9.87 -5.28 9.25
CA ALA A 50 -9.23 -6.56 9.56
C ALA A 50 -9.99 -7.68 8.85
N SER A 51 -9.39 -8.32 7.85
CA SER A 51 -9.90 -9.54 7.22
C SER A 51 -9.22 -10.77 7.85
N PRO A 52 -9.90 -11.90 8.08
CA PRO A 52 -9.30 -13.05 8.75
C PRO A 52 -8.17 -13.68 7.92
N ALA A 53 -7.05 -13.95 8.59
CA ALA A 53 -5.82 -14.45 8.00
C ALA A 53 -6.01 -15.75 7.20
N THR A 54 -5.72 -15.69 5.90
CA THR A 54 -5.61 -16.88 5.03
C THR A 54 -4.22 -17.52 5.17
N ASP A 55 -4.12 -18.81 4.83
CA ASP A 55 -2.95 -19.68 4.97
C ASP A 55 -1.79 -19.27 4.03
N GLY A 56 -1.16 -18.13 4.31
CA GLY A 56 -0.07 -17.56 3.54
C GLY A 56 1.25 -17.51 4.33
N ALA A 57 2.37 -17.37 3.61
CA ALA A 57 3.71 -17.20 4.20
C ALA A 57 3.88 -15.91 5.04
N TYR A 58 2.90 -15.00 4.98
CA TYR A 58 2.87 -13.74 5.72
C TYR A 58 1.72 -13.76 6.73
N GLN A 59 2.02 -13.35 7.96
CA GLN A 59 1.02 -13.08 8.99
C GLN A 59 0.30 -11.76 8.74
N ALA A 60 1.03 -10.74 8.27
CA ALA A 60 0.47 -9.45 7.94
C ALA A 60 1.28 -8.75 6.84
N VAL A 61 0.61 -7.95 6.02
CA VAL A 61 1.22 -7.10 4.99
C VAL A 61 0.56 -5.74 5.03
N PHE A 62 1.35 -4.69 5.23
CA PHE A 62 0.87 -3.32 5.36
C PHE A 62 1.42 -2.42 4.26
N LEU A 63 0.54 -1.66 3.62
CA LEU A 63 0.91 -0.58 2.71
C LEU A 63 0.79 0.76 3.46
N ASN A 64 1.93 1.39 3.72
CA ASN A 64 2.03 2.63 4.47
C ASN A 64 2.22 3.83 3.54
N PHE A 65 1.51 4.91 3.83
CA PHE A 65 1.58 6.19 3.15
C PHE A 65 1.99 7.24 4.19
N GLU A 66 3.12 7.90 3.94
CA GLU A 66 3.77 8.81 4.87
C GLU A 66 3.85 10.21 4.27
N ASP A 67 3.80 11.21 5.17
CA ASP A 67 3.92 12.63 4.85
C ASP A 67 2.92 13.05 3.77
N MET A 68 1.66 12.65 3.96
CA MET A 68 0.55 13.03 3.10
C MET A 68 0.16 14.49 3.38
N VAL A 69 0.13 15.29 2.33
CA VAL A 69 -0.23 16.72 2.40
C VAL A 69 -1.29 17.00 1.36
N ASP A 70 -2.48 17.34 1.84
CA ASP A 70 -3.58 17.78 1.01
C ASP A 70 -3.41 19.25 0.63
N GLN A 71 -3.57 19.55 -0.66
CA GLN A 71 -3.72 20.92 -1.16
C GLN A 71 -5.15 21.10 -1.67
N GLY A 72 -5.85 22.10 -1.11
CA GLY A 72 -7.27 22.32 -1.39
C GLY A 72 -8.16 21.26 -0.73
N LEU A 73 -9.10 20.69 -1.51
CA LEU A 73 -9.98 19.61 -1.09
C LEU A 73 -9.85 18.45 -2.09
N PRO A 74 -8.80 17.61 -1.98
CA PRO A 74 -8.63 16.46 -2.85
C PRO A 74 -9.75 15.43 -2.60
N PRO A 75 -10.18 14.66 -3.62
CA PRO A 75 -11.09 13.55 -3.43
C PRO A 75 -10.43 12.43 -2.64
N VAL A 76 -11.26 11.54 -2.10
CA VAL A 76 -10.79 10.25 -1.56
C VAL A 76 -10.16 9.44 -2.70
N PHE A 77 -8.94 8.95 -2.48
CA PHE A 77 -8.26 8.06 -3.41
C PHE A 77 -8.51 6.60 -3.03
N GLU A 78 -8.94 5.81 -4.00
CA GLU A 78 -9.03 4.36 -3.90
C GLU A 78 -7.71 3.74 -4.32
N VAL A 79 -7.29 2.73 -3.56
CA VAL A 79 -6.01 2.05 -3.74
C VAL A 79 -6.27 0.67 -4.32
N TYR A 80 -5.63 0.36 -5.44
CA TYR A 80 -5.68 -0.95 -6.08
C TYR A 80 -4.28 -1.50 -6.28
N LEU A 81 -4.13 -2.83 -6.24
CA LEU A 81 -2.84 -3.52 -6.28
C LEU A 81 -2.72 -4.45 -7.47
N GLY A 82 -1.53 -4.50 -8.08
CA GLY A 82 -1.22 -5.44 -9.16
C GLY A 82 -2.13 -5.29 -10.39
N VAL A 83 -2.64 -4.08 -10.65
CA VAL A 83 -3.47 -3.80 -11.83
C VAL A 83 -2.55 -3.70 -13.04
N PRO A 84 -2.64 -4.61 -14.03
CA PRO A 84 -1.78 -4.54 -15.20
C PRO A 84 -2.02 -3.24 -15.98
N PRO A 85 -1.00 -2.75 -16.71
CA PRO A 85 -1.17 -1.61 -17.60
C PRO A 85 -2.38 -1.79 -18.52
N CYS A 86 -3.14 -0.72 -18.76
CA CYS A 86 -4.29 -0.70 -19.65
C CYS A 86 -5.48 -1.60 -19.25
N THR A 87 -5.50 -2.13 -18.02
CA THR A 87 -6.62 -2.93 -17.51
C THR A 87 -7.43 -2.10 -16.51
N ALA A 88 -8.76 -2.25 -16.53
CA ALA A 88 -9.60 -1.62 -15.52
C ALA A 88 -9.35 -2.29 -14.15
N PRO A 89 -9.26 -1.52 -13.05
CA PRO A 89 -9.22 -2.10 -11.71
C PRO A 89 -10.51 -2.89 -11.43
N CYS A 90 -10.41 -3.93 -10.61
CA CYS A 90 -11.52 -4.79 -10.22
C CYS A 90 -11.52 -4.98 -8.70
N ASP A 91 -12.60 -5.53 -8.15
CA ASP A 91 -12.76 -5.68 -6.70
C ASP A 91 -11.65 -6.54 -6.07
N GLU A 92 -11.11 -7.52 -6.81
CA GLU A 92 -10.01 -8.37 -6.32
C GLU A 92 -8.69 -7.64 -6.12
N SER A 93 -8.49 -6.49 -6.77
CA SER A 93 -7.30 -5.66 -6.60
C SER A 93 -7.52 -4.53 -5.61
N TYR A 94 -8.74 -4.29 -5.13
CA TYR A 94 -9.05 -3.21 -4.21
C TYR A 94 -8.44 -3.44 -2.83
N ALA A 95 -7.61 -2.50 -2.38
CA ALA A 95 -6.88 -2.56 -1.11
C ALA A 95 -7.40 -1.55 -0.07
N GLY A 96 -8.35 -0.69 -0.43
CA GLY A 96 -8.94 0.30 0.47
C GLY A 96 -8.95 1.71 -0.10
N ALA A 97 -9.19 2.68 0.77
CA ALA A 97 -9.22 4.09 0.41
C ALA A 97 -8.36 4.91 1.38
N LEU A 98 -7.68 5.93 0.85
CA LEU A 98 -6.88 6.83 1.65
C LEU A 98 -7.79 7.76 2.48
N PRO A 99 -7.59 7.81 3.81
CA PRO A 99 -8.27 8.79 4.65
C PRO A 99 -7.65 10.18 4.49
N PHE A 100 -8.39 11.21 4.89
CA PHE A 100 -7.84 12.56 5.10
C PHE A 100 -6.96 12.56 6.35
N SER A 101 -5.68 12.27 6.18
CA SER A 101 -4.71 12.09 7.26
C SER A 101 -3.30 12.39 6.75
N ALA A 102 -2.38 12.81 7.63
CA ALA A 102 -0.97 12.92 7.29
C ALA A 102 -0.30 11.55 7.09
N HIS A 103 -0.87 10.49 7.67
CA HIS A 103 -0.35 9.13 7.59
C HIS A 103 -1.50 8.11 7.47
N ALA A 104 -1.32 7.09 6.64
CA ALA A 104 -2.28 6.00 6.52
C ALA A 104 -1.57 4.67 6.34
N ALA A 105 -2.12 3.62 6.94
CA ALA A 105 -1.67 2.25 6.73
C ALA A 105 -2.89 1.41 6.34
N LEU A 106 -2.77 0.68 5.24
CA LEU A 106 -3.77 -0.28 4.79
C LEU A 106 -3.26 -1.70 5.07
N ASP A 107 -4.08 -2.52 5.72
CA ASP A 107 -3.85 -3.96 5.76
C ASP A 107 -4.22 -4.54 4.39
N ILE A 108 -3.23 -5.05 3.69
CA ILE A 108 -3.38 -5.59 2.34
C ILE A 108 -3.09 -7.09 2.30
N THR A 109 -3.06 -7.76 3.46
CA THR A 109 -2.62 -9.16 3.60
C THR A 109 -3.38 -10.10 2.66
N GLU A 110 -4.70 -9.97 2.61
CA GLU A 110 -5.55 -10.82 1.77
C GLU A 110 -5.30 -10.55 0.28
N VAL A 111 -5.35 -9.28 -0.14
CA VAL A 111 -5.15 -8.87 -1.53
C VAL A 111 -3.76 -9.27 -2.01
N PHE A 112 -2.73 -9.03 -1.21
CA PHE A 112 -1.35 -9.37 -1.51
C PHE A 112 -1.16 -10.89 -1.63
N THR A 113 -1.71 -11.67 -0.71
CA THR A 113 -1.64 -13.14 -0.76
C THR A 113 -2.34 -13.68 -2.01
N ARG A 114 -3.51 -13.14 -2.35
CA ARG A 114 -4.26 -13.50 -3.56
C ARG A 114 -3.47 -13.18 -4.82
N LEU A 115 -2.91 -11.97 -4.94
CA LEU A 115 -2.10 -11.56 -6.09
C LEU A 115 -0.89 -12.48 -6.29
N ARG A 116 -0.20 -12.88 -5.22
CA ARG A 116 0.95 -13.80 -5.30
C ARG A 116 0.60 -15.19 -5.83
N SER A 117 -0.66 -15.60 -5.76
CA SER A 117 -1.12 -16.88 -6.28
C SER A 117 -1.41 -16.86 -7.79
N LYS A 118 -1.47 -15.66 -8.39
CA LYS A 118 -1.75 -15.47 -9.81
C LYS A 118 -0.50 -15.70 -10.67
N PRO A 119 -0.62 -16.28 -11.87
CA PRO A 119 0.52 -16.51 -12.76
C PRO A 119 1.15 -15.21 -13.30
N GLU A 120 0.39 -14.10 -13.32
CA GLU A 120 0.87 -12.79 -13.75
C GLU A 120 1.65 -12.03 -12.64
N TRP A 121 1.86 -12.64 -11.48
CA TRP A 121 2.57 -12.01 -10.37
C TRP A 121 4.03 -11.64 -10.75
N ASP A 122 4.34 -10.34 -10.64
CA ASP A 122 5.72 -9.86 -10.75
C ASP A 122 6.46 -10.07 -9.43
N GLN A 123 7.47 -10.94 -9.45
CA GLN A 123 8.30 -11.23 -8.28
C GLN A 123 9.28 -10.12 -7.88
N LYS A 124 9.35 -9.02 -8.63
CA LYS A 124 10.29 -7.91 -8.41
C LYS A 124 9.60 -6.61 -8.05
N HIS A 125 8.33 -6.44 -8.41
CA HIS A 125 7.62 -5.19 -8.23
C HIS A 125 6.16 -5.39 -7.80
N LEU A 126 5.63 -4.44 -7.05
CA LEU A 126 4.20 -4.28 -6.82
C LEU A 126 3.76 -2.95 -7.44
N GLN A 127 2.79 -3.02 -8.35
CA GLN A 127 2.11 -1.82 -8.85
C GLN A 127 0.98 -1.44 -7.90
N VAL A 128 0.94 -0.17 -7.53
CA VAL A 128 -0.11 0.44 -6.70
C VAL A 128 -0.78 1.52 -7.53
N LEU A 129 -2.04 1.32 -7.86
CA LEU A 129 -2.87 2.27 -8.59
C LEU A 129 -3.69 3.09 -7.59
N LEU A 130 -3.52 4.40 -7.64
CA LEU A 130 -4.29 5.38 -6.88
C LEU A 130 -5.29 6.04 -7.82
N LYS A 131 -6.59 5.81 -7.58
CA LYS A 131 -7.66 6.34 -8.42
C LYS A 131 -8.52 7.31 -7.61
N PRO A 132 -8.71 8.57 -8.04
CA PRO A 132 -9.63 9.46 -7.36
C PRO A 132 -11.06 8.94 -7.51
N ARG A 133 -11.79 8.81 -6.39
CA ARG A 133 -13.20 8.34 -6.38
C ARG A 133 -14.12 9.29 -7.14
N ASN A 134 -13.86 10.59 -7.03
CA ASN A 134 -14.62 11.66 -7.69
C ASN A 134 -13.67 12.55 -8.48
N ALA A 135 -14.21 13.30 -9.44
CA ALA A 135 -13.44 14.30 -10.17
C ALA A 135 -12.78 15.30 -9.21
N MET A 136 -11.46 15.44 -9.32
CA MET A 136 -10.68 16.40 -8.55
C MET A 136 -10.83 17.80 -9.17
N ARG A 137 -10.91 18.84 -8.33
CA ARG A 137 -10.86 20.22 -8.79
C ARG A 137 -9.47 20.54 -9.34
N SER A 138 -9.37 21.43 -10.34
CA SER A 138 -8.10 21.73 -11.04
C SER A 138 -6.96 22.26 -10.14
N THR A 139 -7.27 22.74 -8.94
CA THR A 139 -6.30 23.25 -7.97
C THR A 139 -6.07 22.32 -6.78
N ALA A 140 -6.77 21.19 -6.72
CA ALA A 140 -6.57 20.22 -5.65
C ALA A 140 -5.44 19.24 -6.01
N ALA A 141 -4.70 18.81 -5.00
CA ALA A 141 -3.65 17.80 -5.14
C ALA A 141 -3.47 17.07 -3.81
N LEU A 142 -2.97 15.84 -3.88
CA LEU A 142 -2.48 15.10 -2.72
C LEU A 142 -1.01 14.78 -2.95
N SER A 143 -0.14 15.33 -2.13
CA SER A 143 1.29 14.97 -2.12
C SER A 143 1.52 13.87 -1.09
N ILE A 144 2.32 12.87 -1.43
CA ILE A 144 2.70 11.75 -0.57
C ILE A 144 4.22 11.70 -0.53
N GLY A 145 4.84 11.93 0.63
CA GLY A 145 6.29 11.92 0.75
C GLY A 145 6.89 10.54 0.49
N ARG A 146 6.26 9.48 1.00
CA ARG A 146 6.76 8.11 0.82
C ARG A 146 5.64 7.07 0.88
N VAL A 147 5.75 6.05 0.04
CA VAL A 147 4.92 4.84 0.13
C VAL A 147 5.82 3.66 0.44
N SER A 148 5.49 2.88 1.46
CA SER A 148 6.28 1.75 1.94
C SER A 148 5.43 0.50 2.10
N LEU A 149 6.01 -0.66 1.83
CA LEU A 149 5.39 -1.96 2.02
C LEU A 149 6.11 -2.68 3.17
N TYR A 150 5.36 -3.11 4.17
CA TYR A 150 5.88 -3.89 5.30
C TYR A 150 5.27 -5.29 5.29
N THR A 151 6.06 -6.26 5.71
CA THR A 151 5.63 -7.66 5.81
C THR A 151 6.01 -8.24 7.16
N GLU A 152 5.11 -9.04 7.72
CA GLU A 152 5.32 -9.84 8.91
C GLU A 152 5.21 -11.30 8.51
N HIS A 153 6.23 -12.10 8.82
CA HIS A 153 6.28 -13.52 8.44
C HIS A 153 5.77 -14.38 9.58
N ARG A 154 5.06 -15.47 9.23
CA ARG A 154 4.76 -16.53 10.19
C ARG A 154 6.08 -17.24 10.51
N THR A 155 6.61 -17.04 11.71
CA THR A 155 7.71 -17.86 12.19
C THR A 155 7.23 -19.31 12.30
N PRO A 156 7.98 -20.29 11.78
CA PRO A 156 7.65 -21.71 11.95
C PRO A 156 7.70 -22.13 13.42
#